data_AF-B2WB82-F1
#
_entry.id   AF-B2WB82-F1
#
_cell.length_a   1.000
_cell.length_b   1.000
_cell.length_c   1.000
_cell.angle_alpha   90.00
_cell.angle_beta   90.00
_cell.angle_gamma   90.00
#
_symmetry.space_group_name_H-M   'P 1'
#
loop_
_entity.id
_entity.type
_entity.pdbx_description
1 polymer ?
#
loop_
_entity_poly.entity_id
_entity_poly.type
_entity_poly.pdbx_seq_one_letter_code
_entity_poly.pdbx_strand_id
1 'polypeptide(L)'
;MALLQFGTTLVFGVPPLWNNENQPDPNVRKMQAVLVGILGTIPTLTLAYLTAPFTHQIFLQIPPSARLSLPALQRHARTLRTHPTATTKLEFVTLRIFPFRKHTTAFLHELRALPPSRFRLANIELPKTKEWRERQREKGRWKRVWEVLNEQRFKFYVKEGRGYTVRTGVPGVWEEVAERIREQSAGMEEGGKGAGARGVKSKTGAGVREKMPALKVGERIKRQTTRVVKR
;
A
#
# COMPACT_ATOMS: atom_id res chain seq x y z
N MET A 1 -11.39 13.70 -3.28
CA MET A 1 -11.80 14.81 -2.39
C MET A 1 -10.65 15.76 -2.06
N ALA A 2 -9.52 15.31 -1.50
CA ALA A 2 -8.43 16.22 -1.07
C ALA A 2 -7.70 17.00 -2.19
N LEU A 3 -7.56 16.43 -3.40
CA LEU A 3 -7.01 17.17 -4.56
C LEU A 3 -7.97 18.22 -5.11
N LEU A 4 -9.27 17.90 -5.09
CA LEU A 4 -10.30 18.87 -5.45
C LEU A 4 -10.21 20.05 -4.49
N GLN A 5 -10.02 19.82 -3.19
CA GLN A 5 -9.79 20.88 -2.20
C GLN A 5 -8.49 21.67 -2.44
N PHE A 6 -7.38 21.02 -2.77
CA PHE A 6 -6.10 21.71 -3.07
C PHE A 6 -6.20 22.57 -4.34
N GLY A 7 -6.69 21.97 -5.42
CA GLY A 7 -6.93 22.66 -6.68
C GLY A 7 -7.95 23.78 -6.53
N THR A 8 -9.02 23.57 -5.75
CA THR A 8 -10.00 24.64 -5.50
C THR A 8 -9.42 25.77 -4.67
N THR A 9 -8.66 25.48 -3.61
CA THR A 9 -8.04 26.55 -2.80
C THR A 9 -7.04 27.37 -3.59
N LEU A 10 -6.17 26.76 -4.39
CA LEU A 10 -5.14 27.47 -5.16
C LEU A 10 -5.68 28.17 -6.41
N VAL A 11 -6.65 27.56 -7.10
CA VAL A 11 -7.20 28.10 -8.37
C VAL A 11 -8.39 29.02 -8.14
N PHE A 12 -9.20 28.77 -7.10
CA PHE A 12 -10.44 29.53 -6.84
C PHE A 12 -10.41 30.31 -5.52
N GLY A 13 -9.59 29.93 -4.53
CA GLY A 13 -9.48 30.66 -3.26
C GLY A 13 -8.42 31.76 -3.25
N VAL A 14 -7.23 31.47 -3.77
CA VAL A 14 -6.09 32.40 -3.76
C VAL A 14 -6.26 33.60 -4.71
N PRO A 15 -6.72 33.45 -5.97
CA PRO A 15 -6.81 34.60 -6.89
C PRO A 15 -7.81 35.69 -6.44
N PRO A 16 -9.01 35.36 -5.94
CA PRO A 16 -9.92 36.37 -5.39
C PRO A 16 -9.35 37.08 -4.16
N LEU A 17 -8.61 36.37 -3.30
CA LEU A 17 -7.94 36.99 -2.15
C LEU A 17 -6.77 37.87 -2.58
N TRP A 18 -6.05 37.51 -3.63
CA TRP A 18 -4.93 38.28 -4.16
C TRP A 18 -5.36 39.62 -4.78
N ASN A 19 -6.53 39.63 -5.43
CA ASN A 19 -7.12 40.80 -6.09
C ASN A 19 -8.26 41.44 -5.27
N ASN A 20 -8.42 41.07 -4.00
CA ASN A 20 -9.50 41.59 -3.15
C ASN A 20 -9.38 43.12 -2.96
N GLU A 21 -10.38 43.86 -3.44
CA GLU A 21 -10.47 45.33 -3.31
C GLU A 21 -10.97 45.77 -1.93
N ASN A 22 -11.59 44.87 -1.15
CA ASN A 22 -12.16 45.18 0.17
C ASN A 22 -11.10 45.34 1.29
N GLN A 23 -9.83 45.05 1.02
CA GLN A 23 -8.72 45.34 1.93
C GLN A 23 -7.77 46.35 1.28
N PRO A 24 -7.67 47.58 1.82
CA PRO A 24 -6.85 48.64 1.24
C PRO A 24 -5.34 48.37 1.40
N ASP A 25 -4.93 47.59 2.41
CA ASP A 25 -3.52 47.28 2.66
C ASP A 25 -3.02 46.14 1.75
N PRO A 26 -2.14 46.45 0.77
CA PRO A 26 -1.67 45.46 -0.21
C PRO A 26 -0.81 44.37 0.42
N ASN A 27 -0.14 44.66 1.53
CA ASN A 27 0.71 43.70 2.25
C ASN A 27 -0.11 42.66 3.00
N VAL A 28 -1.19 43.08 3.67
CA VAL A 28 -2.09 42.19 4.43
C VAL A 28 -2.82 41.24 3.47
N ARG A 29 -3.29 41.77 2.34
CA ARG A 29 -3.96 41.00 1.29
C ARG A 29 -3.07 39.89 0.72
N LYS A 30 -1.85 40.23 0.32
CA LYS A 30 -0.87 39.25 -0.20
C LYS A 30 -0.50 38.23 0.86
N MET A 31 -0.32 38.65 2.12
CA MET A 31 -0.02 37.75 3.23
C MET A 31 -1.15 36.76 3.50
N GLN A 32 -2.42 37.20 3.47
CA GLN A 32 -3.58 36.32 3.61
C GLN A 32 -3.67 35.31 2.47
N ALA A 33 -3.48 35.74 1.23
CA ALA A 33 -3.49 34.86 0.07
C ALA A 33 -2.36 33.80 0.13
N VAL A 34 -1.15 34.20 0.54
CA VAL A 34 -0.03 33.27 0.76
C VAL A 34 -0.33 32.31 1.92
N LEU A 35 -0.87 32.81 3.03
CA LEU A 35 -1.21 32.01 4.20
C LEU A 35 -2.26 30.95 3.86
N VAL A 36 -3.34 31.32 3.16
CA VAL A 36 -4.39 30.40 2.70
C VAL A 36 -3.83 29.38 1.71
N GLY A 37 -2.93 29.80 0.81
CA GLY A 37 -2.22 28.87 -0.08
C GLY A 37 -1.37 27.86 0.69
N ILE A 38 -0.61 28.29 1.69
CA ILE A 38 0.24 27.41 2.51
C ILE A 38 -0.60 26.47 3.38
N LEU A 39 -1.62 26.99 4.06
CA LEU A 39 -2.53 26.20 4.89
C LEU A 39 -3.40 25.23 4.08
N GLY A 40 -3.71 25.54 2.82
CA GLY A 40 -4.36 24.60 1.91
C GLY A 40 -3.40 23.54 1.39
N THR A 41 -2.15 23.90 1.10
CA THR A 41 -1.18 23.00 0.46
C THR A 41 -0.59 21.96 1.42
N ILE A 42 -0.22 22.37 2.64
CA ILE A 42 0.45 21.50 3.60
C ILE A 42 -0.42 20.28 3.95
N PRO A 43 -1.70 20.41 4.37
CA PRO A 43 -2.53 19.26 4.73
C PRO A 43 -2.75 18.29 3.57
N THR A 44 -2.87 18.79 2.33
CA THR A 44 -2.99 17.91 1.15
C THR A 44 -1.71 17.15 0.88
N LEU A 45 -0.54 17.81 0.96
CA LEU A 45 0.76 17.15 0.81
C LEU A 45 1.00 16.13 1.93
N THR A 46 0.65 16.47 3.16
CA THR A 46 0.73 15.57 4.32
C THR A 46 -0.19 14.37 4.13
N LEU A 47 -1.43 14.57 3.70
CA LEU A 47 -2.35 13.48 3.41
C LEU A 47 -1.85 12.62 2.24
N ALA A 48 -1.25 13.23 1.20
CA ALA A 48 -0.64 12.51 0.09
C ALA A 48 0.48 11.59 0.56
N TYR A 49 1.29 12.07 1.50
CA TYR A 49 2.38 11.32 2.10
C TYR A 49 1.86 10.21 3.03
N LEU A 50 0.89 10.52 3.88
CA LEU A 50 0.31 9.56 4.82
C LEU A 50 -0.45 8.45 4.11
N THR A 51 -1.15 8.75 3.01
CA THR A 51 -1.87 7.74 2.21
C THR A 51 -0.95 6.92 1.30
N ALA A 52 0.30 7.37 1.08
CA ALA A 52 1.24 6.77 0.14
C ALA A 52 1.61 5.28 0.38
N PRO A 53 1.76 4.76 1.62
CA PRO A 53 2.12 3.36 1.79
C PRO A 53 0.93 2.42 1.56
N PHE A 54 -0.32 2.89 1.63
CA PHE A 54 -1.49 2.00 1.60
C PHE A 54 -1.70 1.39 0.20
N THR A 55 -1.59 0.06 0.10
CA THR A 55 -1.85 -0.66 -1.14
C THR A 55 -3.33 -0.93 -1.31
N HIS A 56 -3.85 -0.57 -2.48
CA HIS A 56 -5.22 -0.86 -2.92
C HIS A 56 -5.36 -2.29 -3.43
N GLN A 57 -4.46 -2.70 -4.31
CA GLN A 57 -4.47 -4.00 -4.98
C GLN A 57 -3.05 -4.53 -5.14
N ILE A 58 -2.93 -5.85 -5.14
CA ILE A 58 -1.67 -6.56 -5.37
C ILE A 58 -1.92 -7.57 -6.46
N PHE A 59 -1.09 -7.53 -7.49
CA PHE A 59 -1.11 -8.52 -8.56
C PHE A 59 0.09 -9.44 -8.40
N LEU A 60 -0.18 -10.75 -8.38
CA LEU A 60 0.84 -11.78 -8.41
C LEU A 60 0.93 -12.31 -9.84
N GLN A 61 2.14 -12.32 -10.42
CA GLN A 61 2.33 -12.93 -11.73
C GLN A 61 2.33 -14.45 -11.61
N ILE A 62 1.19 -15.06 -11.95
CA ILE A 62 0.98 -16.51 -11.80
C ILE A 62 1.31 -17.23 -13.12
N PRO A 63 2.05 -18.36 -13.11
CA PRO A 63 2.31 -19.17 -14.29
C PRO A 63 1.03 -19.87 -14.80
N PRO A 64 0.93 -20.23 -16.09
CA PRO A 64 -0.28 -20.81 -16.66
C PRO A 64 -0.82 -22.03 -15.90
N SER A 65 0.07 -22.90 -15.40
CA SER A 65 -0.29 -24.10 -14.62
C SER A 65 -1.03 -23.80 -13.32
N ALA A 66 -0.78 -22.64 -12.71
CA ALA A 66 -1.38 -22.23 -11.44
C ALA A 66 -2.64 -21.37 -11.63
N ARG A 67 -3.03 -21.03 -12.87
CA ARG A 67 -4.27 -20.30 -13.18
C ARG A 67 -5.50 -21.20 -13.32
N LEU A 68 -5.28 -22.50 -13.48
CA LEU A 68 -6.34 -23.47 -13.82
C LEU A 68 -7.36 -23.67 -12.69
N SER A 69 -6.92 -23.61 -11.43
CA SER A 69 -7.80 -23.83 -10.29
C SER A 69 -7.26 -23.18 -9.02
N LEU A 70 -8.16 -22.87 -8.07
CA LEU A 70 -7.78 -22.35 -6.75
C LEU A 70 -6.82 -23.30 -6.01
N PRO A 71 -7.04 -24.64 -5.96
CA PRO A 71 -6.08 -25.56 -5.35
C PRO A 71 -4.71 -25.53 -6.02
N ALA A 72 -4.64 -25.39 -7.35
CA ALA A 72 -3.36 -25.26 -8.06
C ALA A 72 -2.64 -23.94 -7.69
N LEU A 73 -3.39 -22.84 -7.54
CA LEU A 73 -2.84 -21.57 -7.09
C LEU A 73 -2.33 -21.63 -5.64
N GLN A 74 -3.07 -22.27 -4.74
CA GLN A 74 -2.62 -22.48 -3.36
C GLN A 74 -1.38 -23.38 -3.28
N ARG A 75 -1.31 -24.43 -4.10
CA ARG A 75 -0.09 -25.26 -4.22
C ARG A 75 1.08 -24.41 -4.70
N HIS A 76 0.89 -23.61 -5.74
CA HIS A 76 1.92 -22.69 -6.22
C HIS A 76 2.39 -21.73 -5.11
N ALA A 77 1.46 -21.11 -4.38
CA ALA A 77 1.79 -20.21 -3.27
C ALA A 77 2.62 -20.90 -2.17
N ARG A 78 2.29 -22.14 -1.81
CA ARG A 78 3.09 -22.97 -0.89
C ARG A 78 4.47 -23.32 -1.48
N THR A 79 4.53 -23.62 -2.78
CA THR A 79 5.80 -23.86 -3.45
C THR A 79 6.70 -22.62 -3.42
N LEU A 80 6.16 -21.41 -3.58
CA LEU A 80 6.91 -20.14 -3.46
C LEU A 80 7.54 -19.96 -2.08
N ARG A 81 6.90 -20.49 -1.03
CA ARG A 81 7.47 -20.48 0.32
C ARG A 81 8.71 -21.38 0.41
N THR A 82 8.59 -22.61 -0.09
CA THR A 82 9.65 -23.63 -0.04
C THR A 82 10.82 -23.38 -1.00
N HIS A 83 10.58 -22.74 -2.15
CA HIS A 83 11.58 -22.54 -3.20
C HIS A 83 12.04 -21.08 -3.25
N PRO A 84 13.22 -20.76 -2.70
CA PRO A 84 13.63 -19.38 -2.47
C PRO A 84 13.99 -18.58 -3.74
N THR A 85 14.18 -19.27 -4.86
CA THR A 85 14.60 -18.72 -6.16
C THR A 85 13.45 -18.35 -7.09
N ALA A 86 12.21 -18.37 -6.61
CA ALA A 86 11.06 -18.05 -7.44
C ALA A 86 11.13 -16.60 -7.94
N THR A 87 11.32 -16.43 -9.26
CA THR A 87 11.32 -15.17 -10.01
C THR A 87 9.90 -14.61 -10.19
N THR A 88 9.04 -14.83 -9.21
CA THR A 88 7.65 -14.36 -9.24
C THR A 88 7.62 -12.85 -9.02
N LYS A 89 6.97 -12.13 -9.94
CA LYS A 89 6.79 -10.69 -9.84
C LYS A 89 5.52 -10.36 -9.08
N LEU A 90 5.61 -9.36 -8.21
CA LEU A 90 4.52 -8.73 -7.50
C LEU A 90 4.35 -7.30 -7.99
N GLU A 91 3.13 -6.91 -8.29
CA GLU A 91 2.79 -5.55 -8.65
C GLU A 91 1.91 -4.93 -7.56
N PHE A 92 2.41 -3.87 -6.94
CA PHE A 92 1.68 -3.12 -5.92
C PHE A 92 1.02 -1.91 -6.53
N VAL A 93 -0.30 -1.81 -6.37
CA VAL A 93 -1.07 -0.59 -6.70
C VAL A 93 -1.34 0.16 -5.42
N THR A 94 -0.67 1.28 -5.23
CA THR A 94 -0.85 2.16 -4.05
C THR A 94 -2.01 3.13 -4.25
N LEU A 95 -2.71 3.45 -3.15
CA LEU A 95 -3.63 4.58 -3.12
C LEU A 95 -2.82 5.88 -3.31
N ARG A 96 -3.16 6.63 -4.34
CA ARG A 96 -2.60 7.95 -4.58
C ARG A 96 -3.72 8.97 -4.61
N ILE A 97 -3.37 10.16 -4.17
CA ILE A 97 -4.25 11.30 -4.29
C ILE A 97 -4.49 11.63 -5.78
N PHE A 98 -3.49 11.44 -6.65
CA PHE A 98 -3.59 11.65 -8.10
C PHE A 98 -4.28 10.46 -8.81
N PRO A 99 -5.18 10.69 -9.79
CA PRO A 99 -6.03 9.64 -10.38
C PRO A 99 -5.26 8.61 -11.23
N PHE A 100 -4.00 8.86 -11.56
CA PHE A 100 -3.20 7.89 -12.30
C PHE A 100 -2.75 6.74 -11.41
N ARG A 101 -3.17 5.53 -11.78
CA ARG A 101 -2.69 4.29 -11.19
C ARG A 101 -1.20 4.16 -11.50
N LYS A 102 -0.39 4.22 -10.45
CA LYS A 102 1.04 3.90 -10.54
C LYS A 102 1.22 2.55 -9.87
N HIS A 103 1.74 1.60 -10.64
CA HIS A 103 2.13 0.29 -10.17
C HIS A 103 3.63 0.30 -9.85
N THR A 104 4.01 -0.37 -8.77
CA THR A 104 5.41 -0.71 -8.52
C THR A 104 5.55 -2.21 -8.65
N THR A 105 6.36 -2.63 -9.61
CA THR A 105 6.68 -4.03 -9.84
C THR A 105 7.98 -4.37 -9.11
N ALA A 106 7.97 -5.46 -8.36
CA ALA A 106 9.13 -5.94 -7.63
C ALA A 106 9.16 -7.46 -7.69
N PHE A 107 10.35 -8.06 -7.63
CA PHE A 107 10.42 -9.50 -7.47
C PHE A 107 10.17 -9.89 -6.01
N LEU A 108 9.53 -11.04 -5.81
CA LEU A 108 9.23 -11.53 -4.47
C LEU A 108 10.49 -11.65 -3.59
N HIS A 109 11.63 -12.01 -4.17
CA HIS A 109 12.90 -12.16 -3.45
C HIS A 109 13.59 -10.84 -3.09
N GLU A 110 13.20 -9.73 -3.70
CA GLU A 110 13.73 -8.42 -3.37
C GLU A 110 12.98 -7.81 -2.19
N LEU A 111 11.75 -8.25 -1.91
CA LEU A 111 10.92 -7.67 -0.87
C LEU A 111 11.38 -8.08 0.53
N ARG A 112 11.27 -7.14 1.47
CA ARG A 112 11.56 -7.35 2.88
C ARG A 112 10.36 -6.93 3.74
N ALA A 113 10.05 -7.73 4.74
CA ALA A 113 9.11 -7.41 5.79
C ALA A 113 9.77 -6.48 6.81
N LEU A 114 9.08 -5.39 7.13
CA LEU A 114 9.48 -4.48 8.18
C LEU A 114 8.87 -4.95 9.51
N PRO A 115 9.64 -4.94 10.61
CA PRO A 115 9.07 -5.25 11.92
C PRO A 115 8.01 -4.21 12.29
N PRO A 116 6.93 -4.63 12.98
CA PRO A 116 5.88 -3.73 13.43
C PRO A 116 6.46 -2.72 14.44
N SER A 117 6.20 -1.43 14.23
CA SER A 117 6.61 -0.36 15.14
C SER A 117 5.48 0.65 15.27
N ARG A 118 5.32 1.24 16.47
CA ARG A 118 4.18 2.12 16.80
C ARG A 118 4.03 3.32 15.87
N PHE A 119 5.14 3.80 15.30
CA PHE A 119 5.18 4.96 14.40
C PHE A 119 5.33 4.59 12.93
N ARG A 120 5.34 3.30 12.59
CA ARG A 120 5.59 2.82 11.24
C ARG A 120 4.29 2.40 10.58
N LEU A 121 3.97 3.06 9.47
CA LEU A 121 2.75 2.81 8.70
C LEU A 121 2.90 1.72 7.62
N ALA A 122 4.08 1.15 7.39
CA ALA A 122 4.35 0.18 6.32
C ALA A 122 4.82 -1.17 6.87
N ASN A 123 4.36 -2.27 6.27
CA ASN A 123 4.74 -3.65 6.64
C ASN A 123 5.74 -4.27 5.66
N ILE A 124 5.83 -3.79 4.42
CA ILE A 124 6.74 -4.31 3.39
C ILE A 124 7.59 -3.16 2.86
N GLU A 125 8.87 -3.43 2.63
CA GLU A 125 9.80 -2.55 1.93
C GLU A 125 10.48 -3.22 0.74
N LEU A 126 10.76 -2.40 -0.27
CA LEU A 126 11.71 -2.70 -1.32
C LEU A 126 13.05 -2.05 -0.91
N PRO A 127 14.06 -2.85 -0.52
CA PRO A 127 15.34 -2.34 -0.05
C PRO A 127 16.03 -1.56 -1.16
N LYS A 128 16.54 -0.39 -0.80
CA LYS A 128 17.23 0.49 -1.75
C LYS A 128 18.69 0.09 -1.88
N THR A 129 19.15 -0.09 -3.11
CA THR A 129 20.56 -0.34 -3.43
C THR A 129 21.45 0.76 -2.86
N LYS A 130 22.68 0.43 -2.45
CA LYS A 130 23.66 1.40 -1.94
C LYS A 130 23.90 2.54 -2.93
N GLU A 131 24.03 2.19 -4.21
CA GLU A 131 24.17 3.14 -5.32
C GLU A 131 23.01 4.14 -5.43
N TRP A 132 21.77 3.71 -5.15
CA TRP A 132 20.62 4.62 -5.15
C TRP A 132 20.76 5.67 -4.05
N ARG A 133 21.25 5.26 -2.87
CA ARG A 133 21.46 6.20 -1.75
C ARG A 133 22.57 7.20 -2.04
N GLU A 134 23.63 6.78 -2.72
CA GLU A 134 24.73 7.63 -3.15
C GLU A 134 24.25 8.67 -4.18
N ARG A 135 23.55 8.24 -5.24
CA ARG A 135 22.95 9.14 -6.25
C ARG A 135 21.98 10.17 -5.64
N GLN A 136 21.30 9.83 -4.55
CA GLN A 136 20.40 10.75 -3.86
C GLN A 136 21.10 11.76 -2.96
N ARG A 137 22.29 11.42 -2.45
CA ARG A 137 23.14 12.34 -1.66
C ARG A 137 23.75 13.42 -2.54
N GLU A 138 24.12 13.08 -3.76
CA GLU A 138 24.66 14.00 -4.76
C GLU A 138 23.62 15.00 -5.30
N LYS A 139 22.32 14.66 -5.22
CA LYS A 139 21.24 15.53 -5.70
C LYS A 139 20.94 16.68 -4.73
N GLY A 140 20.78 17.87 -5.31
CA GLY A 140 20.29 19.05 -4.60
C GLY A 140 18.90 18.87 -3.99
N ARG A 141 18.61 19.60 -2.91
CA ARG A 141 17.37 19.49 -2.10
C ARG A 141 16.09 19.60 -2.95
N TRP A 142 16.04 20.52 -3.91
CA TRP A 142 14.89 20.70 -4.79
C TRP A 142 14.65 19.53 -5.75
N LYS A 143 15.71 18.99 -6.36
CA LYS A 143 15.62 17.79 -7.22
C LYS A 143 15.13 16.59 -6.42
N ARG A 144 15.59 16.45 -5.16
CA ARG A 144 15.13 15.38 -4.25
C ARG A 144 13.64 15.47 -3.93
N VAL A 145 13.11 16.66 -3.69
CA VAL A 145 11.67 16.86 -3.44
C VAL A 145 10.85 16.50 -4.68
N TRP A 146 11.26 16.99 -5.85
CA TRP A 146 10.57 16.69 -7.11
C TRP A 146 10.59 15.20 -7.45
N GLU A 147 11.71 14.54 -7.19
CA GLU A 147 11.86 13.11 -7.40
C GLU A 147 11.01 12.30 -6.41
N VAL A 148 10.94 12.67 -5.13
CA VAL A 148 10.05 12.01 -4.15
C VAL A 148 8.57 12.10 -4.53
N LEU A 149 8.18 13.15 -5.25
CA LEU A 149 6.81 13.27 -5.79
C LEU A 149 6.58 12.34 -6.98
N ASN A 150 7.59 12.12 -7.83
CA ASN A 150 7.45 11.35 -9.06
C ASN A 150 7.86 9.87 -8.95
N GLU A 151 8.71 9.51 -7.98
CA GLU A 151 9.33 8.20 -7.86
C GLU A 151 8.34 7.09 -7.48
N GLN A 152 8.70 5.86 -7.87
CA GLN A 152 8.03 4.65 -7.42
C GLN A 152 8.19 4.52 -5.90
N ARG A 153 7.12 4.06 -5.22
CA ARG A 153 7.15 3.93 -3.76
C ARG A 153 7.89 2.64 -3.40
N PHE A 154 8.64 2.68 -2.31
CA PHE A 154 9.45 1.55 -1.83
C PHE A 154 8.92 0.97 -0.51
N LYS A 155 7.82 1.52 0.00
CA LYS A 155 7.22 1.10 1.26
C LYS A 155 5.74 0.89 1.03
N PHE A 156 5.26 -0.25 1.47
CA PHE A 156 3.90 -0.71 1.25
C PHE A 156 3.29 -1.14 2.57
N TYR A 157 2.01 -0.85 2.72
CA TYR A 157 1.15 -1.30 3.80
C TYR A 157 0.05 -2.13 3.21
N VAL A 158 0.13 -3.42 3.46
CA VAL A 158 -0.87 -4.42 3.07
C VAL A 158 -1.58 -4.91 4.31
N LYS A 159 -2.92 -4.90 4.29
CA LYS A 159 -3.72 -5.52 5.35
C LYS A 159 -3.60 -7.04 5.24
N GLU A 160 -3.11 -7.67 6.30
CA GLU A 160 -2.99 -9.13 6.38
C GLU A 160 -4.28 -9.74 6.92
N GLY A 161 -4.65 -10.92 6.42
CA GLY A 161 -5.76 -11.72 6.94
C GLY A 161 -6.77 -12.16 5.88
N ARG A 162 -7.36 -13.34 6.12
CA ARG A 162 -8.27 -14.02 5.17
C ARG A 162 -9.51 -13.21 4.85
N GLY A 163 -9.96 -12.36 5.78
CA GLY A 163 -11.11 -11.47 5.60
C GLY A 163 -10.95 -10.49 4.42
N TYR A 164 -9.71 -10.08 4.13
CA TYR A 164 -9.42 -9.13 3.04
C TYR A 164 -9.27 -9.80 1.67
N THR A 165 -9.01 -11.12 1.65
CA THR A 165 -8.89 -11.93 0.43
C THR A 165 -10.20 -12.64 0.04
N VAL A 166 -11.26 -12.55 0.86
CA VAL A 166 -12.59 -13.10 0.52
C VAL A 166 -13.16 -12.45 -0.74
N ARG A 167 -13.03 -11.12 -0.86
CA ARG A 167 -13.56 -10.36 -2.01
C ARG A 167 -12.84 -10.68 -3.33
N THR A 168 -11.60 -11.14 -3.27
CA THR A 168 -10.81 -11.46 -4.46
C THR A 168 -11.00 -12.92 -4.91
N GLY A 169 -11.70 -13.74 -4.13
CA GLY A 169 -11.92 -15.17 -4.45
C GLY A 169 -10.66 -16.02 -4.30
N VAL A 170 -9.60 -15.48 -3.69
CA VAL A 170 -8.31 -16.17 -3.51
C VAL A 170 -7.89 -16.18 -2.03
N PRO A 171 -8.61 -16.91 -1.17
CA PRO A 171 -8.32 -16.97 0.25
C PRO A 171 -7.00 -17.71 0.52
N GLY A 172 -6.16 -17.15 1.39
CA GLY A 172 -4.95 -17.81 1.89
C GLY A 172 -3.68 -17.61 1.06
N VAL A 173 -3.78 -17.13 -0.19
CA VAL A 173 -2.60 -17.01 -1.06
C VAL A 173 -1.69 -15.86 -0.64
N TRP A 174 -2.26 -14.72 -0.23
CA TRP A 174 -1.47 -13.60 0.24
C TRP A 174 -0.75 -13.93 1.55
N GLU A 175 -1.37 -14.71 2.43
CA GLU A 175 -0.80 -15.12 3.70
C GLU A 175 0.47 -15.95 3.51
N GLU A 176 0.45 -16.90 2.58
CA GLU A 176 1.64 -17.71 2.23
C GLU A 176 2.75 -16.83 1.63
N VAL A 177 2.40 -15.88 0.76
CA VAL A 177 3.36 -14.93 0.17
C VAL A 177 3.95 -13.99 1.23
N ALA A 178 3.12 -13.46 2.13
CA ALA A 178 3.54 -12.56 3.20
C ALA A 178 4.39 -13.30 4.25
N GLU A 179 4.09 -14.57 4.53
CA GLU A 179 4.92 -15.42 5.38
C GLU A 179 6.29 -15.65 4.75
N ARG A 180 6.36 -15.92 3.45
CA ARG A 180 7.64 -16.01 2.71
C ARG A 180 8.46 -14.73 2.83
N ILE A 181 7.86 -13.55 2.63
CA ILE A 181 8.57 -12.26 2.77
C ILE A 181 9.12 -12.08 4.21
N ARG A 182 8.37 -12.53 5.22
CA ARG A 182 8.82 -12.51 6.62
C ARG A 182 9.99 -13.45 6.89
N GLU A 183 9.92 -14.69 6.40
CA GLU A 183 11.00 -15.69 6.51
C GLU A 183 12.29 -15.20 5.82
N GLN A 184 12.17 -14.59 4.64
CA GLN A 184 13.30 -13.97 3.93
C GLN A 184 13.98 -12.90 4.75
N SER A 185 13.18 -12.08 5.41
CA SER A 185 13.66 -10.96 6.22
C SER A 185 14.35 -11.44 7.49
N ALA A 186 13.81 -12.49 8.13
CA ALA A 186 14.42 -13.12 9.31
C ALA A 186 15.77 -13.76 8.95
N GLY A 187 15.85 -14.52 7.85
CA GLY A 187 17.10 -15.14 7.40
C GLY A 187 18.21 -14.13 7.05
N MET A 188 17.85 -12.97 6.49
CA MET A 188 18.81 -11.89 6.24
C MET A 188 19.30 -11.21 7.52
N GLU A 189 18.48 -11.12 8.56
CA GLU A 189 18.88 -10.54 9.86
C GLU A 189 19.78 -11.47 10.66
N GLU A 190 19.57 -12.79 10.57
CA GLU A 190 20.41 -13.80 11.23
C GLU A 190 21.79 -13.93 10.56
N GLY A 191 21.87 -13.87 9.22
CA GLY A 191 23.15 -13.89 8.50
C GLY A 191 24.04 -12.66 8.73
N GLY A 192 23.47 -11.54 9.19
CA GLY A 192 24.21 -10.33 9.56
C GLY A 192 24.66 -10.26 11.03
N LYS A 193 24.23 -11.20 11.86
CA LYS A 193 24.52 -11.24 13.31
C LYS A 193 25.29 -12.50 13.70
N GLY A 194 26.36 -12.80 12.98
CA GLY A 194 27.39 -13.73 13.41
C GLY A 194 28.33 -13.13 14.47
N ALA A 195 27.79 -12.69 15.61
CA ALA A 195 28.52 -12.49 16.87
C ALA A 195 27.54 -12.02 17.96
N GLY A 196 27.12 -12.94 18.83
CA GLY A 196 26.51 -12.60 20.11
C GLY A 196 24.98 -12.52 20.11
N ALA A 197 24.34 -13.66 20.39
CA ALA A 197 23.34 -13.84 21.45
C ALA A 197 22.35 -14.95 21.07
N ARG A 198 22.60 -16.14 21.63
CA ARG A 198 21.57 -17.16 21.84
C ARG A 198 20.41 -16.57 22.66
N GLY A 199 19.18 -16.86 22.27
CA GLY A 199 18.01 -16.51 23.08
C GLY A 199 16.67 -16.76 22.38
N VAL A 200 16.28 -18.03 22.30
CA VAL A 200 14.96 -18.50 21.88
C VAL A 200 13.83 -17.73 22.57
N LYS A 201 12.83 -17.29 21.80
CA LYS A 201 11.40 -17.33 22.17
C LYS A 201 10.52 -17.29 20.92
N SER A 202 10.27 -18.49 20.38
CA SER A 202 9.07 -18.77 19.61
C SER A 202 7.84 -18.40 20.45
N LYS A 203 7.07 -17.41 19.99
CA LYS A 203 5.69 -17.17 20.44
C LYS A 203 4.77 -17.37 19.26
N THR A 204 4.39 -18.63 19.09
CA THR A 204 3.05 -19.04 18.71
C THR A 204 1.99 -18.22 19.48
N GLY A 205 0.96 -17.76 18.77
CA GLY A 205 -0.36 -17.49 19.34
C GLY A 205 -0.58 -16.11 19.99
N ALA A 206 -1.05 -15.16 19.19
CA ALA A 206 -2.01 -14.15 19.66
C ALA A 206 -2.92 -13.77 18.48
N GLY A 207 -3.83 -14.69 18.14
CA GLY A 207 -4.96 -14.39 17.28
C GLY A 207 -5.80 -13.31 17.95
N VAL A 208 -5.83 -12.12 17.38
CA VAL A 208 -6.88 -11.15 17.65
C VAL A 208 -8.17 -11.79 17.18
N ARG A 209 -8.96 -12.28 18.13
CA ARG A 209 -10.31 -12.80 17.91
C ARG A 209 -11.21 -11.60 17.59
N GLU A 210 -11.13 -11.15 16.35
CA GLU A 210 -12.09 -10.20 15.80
C GLU A 210 -13.45 -10.92 15.80
N LYS A 211 -14.37 -10.46 16.65
CA LYS A 211 -15.74 -10.98 16.73
C LYS A 211 -16.39 -10.75 15.36
N MET A 212 -16.44 -11.78 14.53
CA MET A 212 -17.26 -11.78 13.33
C MET A 212 -18.72 -11.56 13.75
N PRO A 213 -19.49 -10.67 13.11
CA PRO A 213 -20.93 -10.77 13.18
C PRO A 213 -21.32 -12.12 12.59
N ALA A 214 -22.11 -12.89 13.34
CA ALA A 214 -22.63 -14.18 12.91
C ALA A 214 -23.40 -13.99 11.59
N LEU A 215 -22.81 -14.42 10.48
CA LEU A 215 -23.51 -14.62 9.22
C LEU A 215 -24.57 -15.69 9.47
N LYS A 216 -25.84 -15.27 9.55
CA LYS A 216 -27.00 -16.17 9.53
C LYS A 216 -27.00 -16.90 8.19
N VAL A 217 -26.42 -18.10 8.18
CA VAL A 217 -26.59 -19.08 7.11
C VAL A 217 -28.03 -19.59 7.24
N GLY A 218 -28.94 -19.06 6.43
CA GLY A 218 -30.34 -19.44 6.55
C GLY A 218 -31.35 -18.71 5.68
N GLU A 219 -31.00 -18.20 4.50
CA GLU A 219 -32.01 -17.90 3.49
C GLU A 219 -31.71 -18.69 2.22
N ARG A 220 -32.45 -19.80 2.07
CA ARG A 220 -32.57 -20.53 0.81
C ARG A 220 -33.11 -19.55 -0.23
N ILE A 221 -32.27 -19.19 -1.19
CA ILE A 221 -32.68 -18.54 -2.44
C ILE A 221 -33.70 -19.46 -3.12
N LYS A 222 -35.00 -19.14 -2.97
CA LYS A 222 -36.07 -19.79 -3.73
C LYS A 222 -35.94 -19.30 -5.17
N ARG A 223 -35.48 -20.18 -6.05
CA ARG A 223 -35.57 -20.00 -7.51
C ARG A 223 -37.06 -19.84 -7.86
N GLN A 224 -37.46 -18.63 -8.24
CA GLN A 224 -38.73 -18.41 -8.92
C GLN A 224 -38.57 -18.83 -10.37
N THR A 225 -39.00 -20.05 -10.69
CA THR A 225 -39.38 -20.41 -12.05
C THR A 225 -40.76 -21.04 -11.97
N THR A 226 -41.76 -20.41 -12.59
CA THR A 226 -42.66 -21.06 -13.54
C THR A 226 -43.57 -20.03 -14.21
N ARG A 227 -43.51 -20.07 -15.53
CA ARG A 227 -44.37 -19.43 -16.53
C ARG A 227 -45.80 -19.97 -16.39
N VAL A 228 -46.81 -19.10 -16.26
CA VAL A 228 -48.22 -19.50 -16.34
C VAL A 228 -48.66 -19.47 -17.81
N VAL A 229 -48.98 -20.65 -18.35
CA VAL A 229 -49.71 -20.80 -19.61
C VAL A 229 -51.19 -20.58 -19.30
N LYS A 230 -51.83 -19.60 -19.92
CA LYS A 230 -53.30 -19.48 -19.92
C LYS A 230 -53.85 -20.28 -21.11
N ARG A 231 -54.83 -21.14 -20.80
CA ARG A 231 -55.81 -21.66 -21.76
C ARG A 231 -56.79 -20.56 -22.15
#